data_AF-A0A4V6E919-F1
#
_entry.id   AF-A0A4V6E919-F1
#
_cell.length_a   1.000
_cell.length_b   1.000
_cell.length_c   1.000
_cell.angle_alpha   90.00
_cell.angle_beta   90.00
_cell.angle_gamma   90.00
#
_symmetry.space_group_name_H-M   'P 1'
#
loop_
_entity.id
_entity.type
_entity.pdbx_description
1 polymer ?
#
loop_
_entity_poly.entity_id
_entity_poly.type
_entity_poly.pdbx_seq_one_letter_code
_entity_poly.pdbx_strand_id
1 'polypeptide(L)'
;MPGESDSKDRIKRYTDAADDHDDAKDAANAVFELFITRAKSAGAIARRREESAAGDVLASISKEHGDAAAVIDVGDEWLSDCAKMTGTPKDTLREPLLSSVEDLREKEKDDELDELDDELADEYGDSVDWSLDNGYALDEYLETIEDVIKSDNEDVVSDPDYIFKFEDGAQVELADGNHLIRTVLYRAVESASDEHIRNEIASYEAAKEIDVDDSEKFEREYSWRSNGPATRPWGLDGVLDEYKKDAWNECITDLVQSHLKKSTRGPGPRSSAWKRVRQNIVQNPAATDKQSVTTVGKGSYYDEEHEEFWVPNGVVMDACEEFGIESNQLVHELHERGVVSDELAGRVASYPDSSVRPETRFWRFDASHEKVQGPVEYVESMTGTSDDEFGSTSGRETYGGEA
;
A
#
# COMPACT_ATOMS: atom_id res chain seq x y z
N MET A 1 -30.75 14.36 42.49
CA MET A 1 -30.20 13.15 41.88
C MET A 1 -31.36 12.29 41.44
N PRO A 2 -31.53 11.99 40.15
CA PRO A 2 -32.49 10.98 39.71
C PRO A 2 -31.98 9.61 40.18
N GLY A 3 -32.85 8.85 40.86
CA GLY A 3 -32.49 7.60 41.54
C GLY A 3 -32.52 6.39 40.60
N GLU A 4 -31.94 5.29 41.07
CA GLU A 4 -31.86 3.97 40.41
C GLU A 4 -33.20 3.47 39.81
N SER A 5 -34.33 3.93 40.36
CA SER A 5 -35.69 3.69 39.84
C SER A 5 -35.92 4.24 38.42
N ASP A 6 -35.37 5.42 38.09
CA ASP A 6 -35.54 6.06 36.77
C ASP A 6 -34.74 5.35 35.67
N SER A 7 -33.70 4.59 36.03
CA SER A 7 -32.93 3.76 35.08
C SER A 7 -33.65 2.46 34.77
N LYS A 8 -34.15 1.77 35.81
CA LYS A 8 -34.91 0.52 35.68
C LYS A 8 -36.21 0.72 34.88
N ASP A 9 -36.90 1.84 35.10
CA ASP A 9 -38.11 2.19 34.35
C ASP A 9 -37.85 2.49 32.86
N ARG A 10 -36.62 2.87 32.48
CA ARG A 10 -36.25 3.09 31.07
C ARG A 10 -35.87 1.80 30.38
N ILE A 11 -35.00 1.01 30.99
CA ILE A 11 -34.61 -0.32 30.50
C ILE A 11 -35.87 -1.15 30.28
N LYS A 12 -36.77 -1.20 31.27
CA LYS A 12 -38.03 -1.93 31.16
C LYS A 12 -38.86 -1.53 29.93
N ARG A 13 -38.89 -0.26 29.54
CA ARG A 13 -39.67 0.18 28.37
C ARG A 13 -39.05 -0.27 27.04
N TYR A 14 -37.72 -0.33 26.97
CA TYR A 14 -37.04 -0.87 25.81
C TYR A 14 -37.20 -2.39 25.76
N THR A 15 -37.14 -3.07 26.91
CA THR A 15 -37.48 -4.50 27.02
C THR A 15 -38.92 -4.77 26.59
N ASP A 16 -39.90 -4.05 27.14
CA ASP A 16 -41.32 -4.19 26.77
C ASP A 16 -41.56 -3.95 25.27
N ALA A 17 -40.71 -3.17 24.59
CA ALA A 17 -40.79 -2.94 23.14
C ALA A 17 -40.14 -4.08 22.32
N ALA A 18 -39.12 -4.73 22.87
CA ALA A 18 -38.44 -5.87 22.27
C ALA A 18 -39.23 -7.17 22.43
N ASP A 19 -39.89 -7.37 23.58
CA ASP A 19 -40.60 -8.59 23.98
C ASP A 19 -41.75 -9.00 23.04
N ASP A 20 -42.24 -8.08 22.20
CA ASP A 20 -43.30 -8.35 21.22
C ASP A 20 -42.78 -9.02 19.92
N HIS A 21 -41.47 -9.34 19.86
CA HIS A 21 -40.79 -9.84 18.65
C HIS A 21 -40.05 -11.16 18.91
N ASP A 22 -40.16 -12.10 17.96
CA ASP A 22 -39.60 -13.45 18.08
C ASP A 22 -38.16 -13.59 17.56
N ASP A 23 -37.62 -12.59 16.86
CA ASP A 23 -36.27 -12.58 16.31
C ASP A 23 -35.47 -11.31 16.66
N ALA A 24 -34.15 -11.45 16.68
CA ALA A 24 -33.22 -10.41 17.11
C ALA A 24 -33.31 -9.13 16.26
N LYS A 25 -33.59 -9.25 14.96
CA LYS A 25 -33.66 -8.08 14.07
C LYS A 25 -34.90 -7.26 14.37
N ASP A 26 -36.05 -7.90 14.45
CA ASP A 26 -37.32 -7.24 14.74
C ASP A 26 -37.33 -6.63 16.16
N ALA A 27 -36.77 -7.34 17.15
CA ALA A 27 -36.60 -6.83 18.50
C ALA A 27 -35.66 -5.61 18.55
N ALA A 28 -34.52 -5.66 17.85
CA ALA A 28 -33.59 -4.53 17.77
C ALA A 28 -34.20 -3.31 17.05
N ASN A 29 -34.96 -3.54 15.97
CA ASN A 29 -35.70 -2.51 15.26
C ASN A 29 -36.65 -1.75 16.20
N ALA A 30 -37.42 -2.48 17.02
CA ALA A 30 -38.35 -1.87 17.98
C ALA A 30 -37.62 -1.01 19.03
N VAL A 31 -36.45 -1.43 19.49
CA VAL A 31 -35.60 -0.66 20.41
C VAL A 31 -35.10 0.63 19.77
N PHE A 32 -34.60 0.59 18.53
CA PHE A 32 -34.14 1.79 17.80
C PHE A 32 -35.28 2.77 17.48
N GLU A 33 -36.45 2.28 17.08
CA GLU A 33 -37.64 3.10 16.85
C GLU A 33 -38.07 3.86 18.11
N LEU A 34 -38.12 3.15 19.24
CA LEU A 34 -38.45 3.74 20.52
C LEU A 34 -37.36 4.74 20.95
N PHE A 35 -36.08 4.40 20.73
CA PHE A 35 -34.96 5.27 21.07
C PHE A 35 -35.05 6.60 20.34
N ILE A 36 -35.25 6.58 19.01
CA ILE A 36 -35.41 7.81 18.22
C ILE A 36 -36.56 8.66 18.73
N THR A 37 -37.70 8.04 19.02
CA THR A 37 -38.90 8.74 19.51
C THR A 37 -38.61 9.50 20.81
N ARG A 38 -37.84 8.89 21.71
CA ARG A 38 -37.51 9.45 23.03
C ARG A 38 -36.34 10.44 22.96
N ALA A 39 -35.31 10.13 22.18
CA ALA A 39 -34.09 10.91 22.05
C ALA A 39 -34.32 12.24 21.30
N LYS A 40 -35.24 12.28 20.34
CA LYS A 40 -35.56 13.48 19.53
C LYS A 40 -35.97 14.70 20.36
N SER A 41 -36.65 14.48 21.48
CA SER A 41 -37.16 15.56 22.35
C SER A 41 -36.39 15.71 23.66
N ALA A 42 -35.36 14.88 23.87
CA ALA A 42 -34.59 14.84 25.10
C ALA A 42 -33.44 15.86 25.06
N GLY A 43 -33.22 16.57 26.19
CA GLY A 43 -31.97 17.30 26.38
C GLY A 43 -30.77 16.34 26.50
N ALA A 44 -29.55 16.84 26.26
CA ALA A 44 -28.34 16.01 26.15
C ALA A 44 -28.13 14.99 27.30
N ILE A 45 -28.40 15.38 28.55
CA ILE A 45 -28.27 14.47 29.71
C ILE A 45 -29.34 13.37 29.70
N ALA A 46 -30.58 13.72 29.34
CA ALA A 46 -31.65 12.75 29.26
C ALA A 46 -31.41 11.78 28.09
N ARG A 47 -30.89 12.28 26.97
CA ARG A 47 -30.54 11.48 25.79
C ARG A 47 -29.45 10.45 26.09
N ARG A 48 -28.35 10.83 26.76
CA ARG A 48 -27.31 9.87 27.17
C ARG A 48 -27.82 8.70 28.01
N ARG A 49 -28.86 8.93 28.82
CA ARG A 49 -29.50 7.86 29.59
C ARG A 49 -30.42 6.99 28.74
N GLU A 50 -31.01 7.54 27.70
CA GLU A 50 -31.75 6.74 26.71
C GLU A 50 -30.78 5.92 25.86
N GLU A 51 -29.62 6.48 25.47
CA GLU A 51 -28.55 5.78 24.75
C GLU A 51 -28.09 4.55 25.54
N SER A 52 -27.68 4.73 26.80
CA SER A 52 -27.25 3.63 27.66
C SER A 52 -28.35 2.60 27.92
N ALA A 53 -29.59 3.02 28.17
CA ALA A 53 -30.69 2.07 28.44
C ALA A 53 -31.08 1.26 27.19
N ALA A 54 -31.00 1.88 25.99
CA ALA A 54 -31.24 1.18 24.74
C ALA A 54 -30.09 0.19 24.45
N GLY A 55 -28.83 0.61 24.63
CA GLY A 55 -27.66 -0.26 24.49
C GLY A 55 -27.71 -1.48 25.40
N ASP A 56 -28.09 -1.31 26.67
CA ASP A 56 -28.25 -2.42 27.62
C ASP A 56 -29.28 -3.46 27.13
N VAL A 57 -30.37 -3.00 26.51
CA VAL A 57 -31.41 -3.88 25.98
C VAL A 57 -30.99 -4.54 24.67
N LEU A 58 -30.31 -3.82 23.77
CA LEU A 58 -29.73 -4.42 22.54
C LEU A 58 -28.73 -5.53 22.88
N ALA A 59 -27.89 -5.33 23.90
CA ALA A 59 -27.00 -6.38 24.41
C ALA A 59 -27.76 -7.56 25.03
N SER A 60 -28.92 -7.30 25.64
CA SER A 60 -29.77 -8.35 26.20
C SER A 60 -30.47 -9.17 25.10
N ILE A 61 -30.98 -8.51 24.05
CA ILE A 61 -31.55 -9.15 22.85
C ILE A 61 -30.50 -10.06 22.21
N SER A 62 -29.29 -9.54 22.02
CA SER A 62 -28.18 -10.31 21.42
C SER A 62 -27.91 -11.60 22.19
N LYS A 63 -27.86 -11.53 23.53
CA LYS A 63 -27.68 -12.71 24.40
C LYS A 63 -28.84 -13.70 24.36
N GLU A 64 -30.07 -13.21 24.30
CA GLU A 64 -31.27 -14.05 24.36
C GLU A 64 -31.44 -14.84 23.05
N HIS A 65 -31.15 -14.21 21.92
CA HIS A 65 -31.27 -14.84 20.61
C HIS A 65 -29.98 -15.50 20.11
N GLY A 66 -28.82 -15.21 20.72
CA GLY A 66 -27.52 -15.71 20.29
C GLY A 66 -27.12 -15.22 18.90
N ASP A 67 -27.47 -13.97 18.57
CA ASP A 67 -27.25 -13.37 17.26
C ASP A 67 -26.88 -11.89 17.40
N ALA A 68 -25.68 -11.64 17.94
CA ALA A 68 -25.16 -10.29 18.06
C ALA A 68 -24.92 -9.62 16.69
N ALA A 69 -24.63 -10.42 15.65
CA ALA A 69 -24.42 -9.93 14.28
C ALA A 69 -25.70 -9.28 13.72
N ALA A 70 -26.86 -9.92 13.87
CA ALA A 70 -28.13 -9.37 13.44
C ALA A 70 -28.47 -8.04 14.12
N VAL A 71 -28.13 -7.90 15.40
CA VAL A 71 -28.37 -6.67 16.17
C VAL A 71 -27.43 -5.54 15.73
N ILE A 72 -26.16 -5.85 15.41
CA ILE A 72 -25.19 -4.88 14.85
C ILE A 72 -25.63 -4.41 13.47
N ASP A 73 -26.04 -5.31 12.58
CA ASP A 73 -26.51 -4.98 11.24
C ASP A 73 -27.66 -3.97 11.28
N VAL A 74 -28.67 -4.27 12.11
CA VAL A 74 -29.81 -3.37 12.37
C VAL A 74 -29.30 -2.04 12.95
N GLY A 75 -28.40 -2.09 13.92
CA GLY A 75 -27.77 -0.91 14.48
C GLY A 75 -27.11 -0.02 13.43
N ASP A 76 -26.37 -0.60 12.50
CA ASP A 76 -25.67 0.16 11.47
C ASP A 76 -26.59 0.85 10.47
N GLU A 77 -27.71 0.21 10.14
CA GLU A 77 -28.80 0.80 9.36
C GLU A 77 -29.44 1.98 10.11
N TRP A 78 -29.79 1.79 11.39
CA TRP A 78 -30.51 2.78 12.19
C TRP A 78 -29.67 3.95 12.68
N LEU A 79 -28.36 3.77 12.85
CA LEU A 79 -27.46 4.78 13.41
C LEU A 79 -27.47 6.08 12.58
N SER A 80 -27.68 5.98 11.26
CA SER A 80 -27.82 7.16 10.38
C SER A 80 -29.10 7.94 10.64
N ASP A 81 -30.22 7.26 10.91
CA ASP A 81 -31.49 7.90 11.21
C ASP A 81 -31.55 8.42 12.65
N CYS A 82 -30.91 7.72 13.59
CA CYS A 82 -30.64 8.21 14.94
C CYS A 82 -29.82 9.50 14.91
N ALA A 83 -28.77 9.56 14.08
CA ALA A 83 -27.93 10.74 13.95
C ALA A 83 -28.72 11.94 13.42
N LYS A 84 -29.50 11.75 12.34
CA LYS A 84 -30.36 12.80 11.77
C LYS A 84 -31.41 13.30 12.76
N MET A 85 -32.05 12.39 13.51
CA MET A 85 -33.17 12.74 14.40
C MET A 85 -32.72 13.36 15.73
N THR A 86 -31.55 12.98 16.23
CA THR A 86 -31.03 13.48 17.52
C THR A 86 -30.04 14.63 17.38
N GLY A 87 -29.54 14.89 16.16
CA GLY A 87 -28.49 15.88 15.89
C GLY A 87 -27.13 15.48 16.47
N THR A 88 -26.91 14.19 16.72
CA THR A 88 -25.65 13.64 17.26
C THR A 88 -24.93 12.87 16.17
N PRO A 89 -23.60 13.01 16.00
CA PRO A 89 -22.86 12.24 15.00
C PRO A 89 -23.00 10.72 15.18
N LYS A 90 -22.96 9.96 14.07
CA LYS A 90 -23.09 8.48 14.04
C LYS A 90 -22.12 7.83 15.03
N ASP A 91 -20.85 8.22 14.94
CA ASP A 91 -19.76 7.65 15.75
C ASP A 91 -19.94 7.90 17.25
N THR A 92 -20.58 9.02 17.62
CA THR A 92 -20.85 9.35 19.03
C THR A 92 -22.02 8.53 19.59
N LEU A 93 -22.93 8.05 18.73
CA LEU A 93 -24.07 7.22 19.12
C LEU A 93 -23.72 5.73 19.12
N ARG A 94 -22.77 5.30 18.29
CA ARG A 94 -22.36 3.89 18.17
C ARG A 94 -21.91 3.33 19.50
N GLU A 95 -20.97 4.01 20.15
CA GLU A 95 -20.38 3.57 21.41
C GLU A 95 -21.44 3.20 22.48
N PRO A 96 -22.34 4.10 22.91
CA PRO A 96 -23.31 3.76 23.96
C PRO A 96 -24.46 2.85 23.51
N LEU A 97 -24.65 2.61 22.21
CA LEU A 97 -25.74 1.78 21.69
C LEU A 97 -25.30 0.37 21.30
N LEU A 98 -24.07 0.21 20.80
CA LEU A 98 -23.61 -1.03 20.19
C LEU A 98 -22.35 -1.62 20.82
N SER A 99 -21.55 -0.88 21.60
CA SER A 99 -20.29 -1.42 22.14
C SER A 99 -20.49 -2.73 22.92
N SER A 100 -21.50 -2.81 23.79
CA SER A 100 -21.77 -4.05 24.54
C SER A 100 -22.37 -5.18 23.69
N VAL A 101 -22.85 -4.89 22.48
CA VAL A 101 -23.26 -5.91 21.49
C VAL A 101 -22.03 -6.37 20.70
N GLU A 102 -21.14 -5.45 20.34
CA GLU A 102 -19.86 -5.74 19.69
C GLU A 102 -18.99 -6.65 20.57
N ASP A 103 -18.91 -6.37 21.88
CA ASP A 103 -18.22 -7.22 22.87
C ASP A 103 -18.82 -8.64 22.91
N LEU A 104 -20.14 -8.77 22.71
CA LEU A 104 -20.81 -10.07 22.68
C LEU A 104 -20.57 -10.80 21.37
N ARG A 105 -20.52 -10.08 20.24
CA ARG A 105 -20.20 -10.67 18.95
C ARG A 105 -18.77 -11.20 18.92
N GLU A 106 -17.84 -10.45 19.52
CA GLU A 106 -16.45 -10.87 19.72
C GLU A 106 -16.42 -12.16 20.55
N LYS A 107 -17.10 -12.16 21.70
CA LYS A 107 -17.19 -13.36 22.54
C LYS A 107 -17.87 -14.56 21.87
N GLU A 108 -18.98 -14.39 21.16
CA GLU A 108 -19.66 -15.47 20.44
C GLU A 108 -18.75 -16.08 19.36
N LYS A 109 -17.91 -15.24 18.75
CA LYS A 109 -16.93 -15.68 17.77
C LYS A 109 -15.79 -16.47 18.43
N ASP A 110 -15.30 -16.00 19.58
CA ASP A 110 -14.30 -16.72 20.36
C ASP A 110 -14.84 -18.08 20.83
N ASP A 111 -16.08 -18.12 21.35
CA ASP A 111 -16.74 -19.35 21.79
C ASP A 111 -16.98 -20.33 20.59
N GLU A 112 -17.32 -19.83 19.38
CA GLU A 112 -17.46 -20.65 18.14
C GLU A 112 -16.12 -21.22 17.68
N LEU A 113 -15.04 -20.48 17.86
CA LEU A 113 -13.68 -20.88 17.50
C LEU A 113 -13.12 -21.90 18.49
N ASP A 114 -13.36 -21.72 19.78
CA ASP A 114 -13.02 -22.71 20.83
C ASP A 114 -13.72 -24.06 20.56
N GLU A 115 -15.00 -24.06 20.12
CA GLU A 115 -15.72 -25.28 19.75
C GLU A 115 -15.14 -25.95 18.48
N LEU A 116 -14.71 -25.15 17.50
CA LEU A 116 -14.03 -25.64 16.29
C LEU A 116 -12.65 -26.23 16.60
N ASP A 117 -11.91 -25.62 17.53
CA ASP A 117 -10.61 -26.10 18.00
C ASP A 117 -10.74 -27.44 18.73
N ASP A 118 -11.76 -27.60 19.58
CA ASP A 118 -12.06 -28.87 20.23
C ASP A 118 -12.43 -29.97 19.20
N GLU A 119 -13.21 -29.62 18.15
CA GLU A 119 -13.55 -30.57 17.07
C GLU A 119 -12.33 -30.95 16.20
N LEU A 120 -11.45 -29.98 15.89
CA LEU A 120 -10.26 -30.20 15.07
C LEU A 120 -9.13 -30.91 15.82
N ALA A 121 -8.97 -30.66 17.13
CA ALA A 121 -8.04 -31.37 17.99
C ALA A 121 -8.38 -32.86 18.09
N ASP A 122 -9.68 -33.19 18.14
CA ASP A 122 -10.17 -34.58 18.12
C ASP A 122 -9.96 -35.27 16.76
N GLU A 123 -9.97 -34.53 15.64
CA GLU A 123 -9.81 -35.09 14.29
C GLU A 123 -8.33 -35.20 13.83
N TYR A 124 -7.47 -34.23 14.16
CA TYR A 124 -6.13 -34.12 13.58
C TYR A 124 -4.95 -34.28 14.56
N GLY A 125 -5.17 -34.14 15.87
CA GLY A 125 -4.15 -34.34 16.92
C GLY A 125 -3.06 -33.26 16.97
N ASP A 126 -2.57 -32.98 18.19
CA ASP A 126 -1.58 -31.94 18.55
C ASP A 126 -0.39 -31.80 17.58
N SER A 127 -0.53 -30.92 16.59
CA SER A 127 0.57 -30.13 16.06
C SER A 127 0.09 -28.68 16.00
N VAL A 128 0.39 -27.91 17.06
CA VAL A 128 0.03 -26.50 17.15
C VAL A 128 0.96 -25.70 16.25
N ASP A 129 0.62 -25.61 14.96
CA ASP A 129 1.06 -24.52 14.09
C ASP A 129 0.26 -23.30 14.55
N TRP A 130 0.94 -22.29 15.09
CA TRP A 130 0.27 -21.10 15.64
C TRP A 130 -0.16 -20.20 14.47
N SER A 131 -1.36 -20.45 13.93
CA SER A 131 -2.06 -19.56 13.00
C SER A 131 -2.99 -18.62 13.77
N LEU A 132 -3.50 -17.55 13.15
CA LEU A 132 -4.53 -16.73 13.79
C LEU A 132 -5.89 -17.42 13.69
N ASP A 133 -6.72 -17.21 14.71
CA ASP A 133 -8.10 -17.68 14.76
C ASP A 133 -8.97 -17.15 13.58
N ASN A 134 -8.51 -16.08 12.89
CA ASN A 134 -9.15 -15.53 11.69
C ASN A 134 -8.16 -14.85 10.73
N GLY A 135 -8.03 -15.40 9.52
CA GLY A 135 -7.12 -14.87 8.51
C GLY A 135 -5.67 -15.24 8.79
N TYR A 136 -4.75 -14.73 7.99
CA TYR A 136 -3.33 -15.06 8.15
C TYR A 136 -2.63 -14.01 9.01
N ALA A 137 -1.80 -14.46 9.95
CA ALA A 137 -0.83 -13.55 10.56
C ALA A 137 0.16 -13.06 9.50
N LEU A 138 0.72 -11.87 9.73
CA LEU A 138 1.66 -11.29 8.79
C LEU A 138 2.93 -12.15 8.68
N ASP A 139 3.44 -12.70 9.78
CA ASP A 139 4.61 -13.59 9.76
C ASP A 139 4.32 -14.91 9.05
N GLU A 140 3.16 -15.51 9.31
CA GLU A 140 2.70 -16.72 8.64
C GLU A 140 2.61 -16.52 7.11
N TYR A 141 1.95 -15.43 6.68
CA TYR A 141 1.81 -15.13 5.26
C TYR A 141 3.15 -14.80 4.58
N LEU A 142 4.05 -14.09 5.27
CA LEU A 142 5.36 -13.76 4.72
C LEU A 142 6.24 -15.00 4.50
N GLU A 143 6.05 -16.08 5.26
CA GLU A 143 6.77 -17.34 5.01
C GLU A 143 6.30 -18.06 3.74
N THR A 144 5.16 -17.66 3.14
CA THR A 144 4.69 -18.16 1.83
C THR A 144 5.32 -17.45 0.64
N ILE A 145 6.34 -16.61 0.85
CA ILE A 145 7.06 -15.96 -0.24
C ILE A 145 7.78 -17.02 -1.07
N GLU A 146 7.42 -17.13 -2.35
CA GLU A 146 8.10 -17.99 -3.31
C GLU A 146 9.39 -17.31 -3.78
N ASP A 147 9.27 -16.06 -4.25
CA ASP A 147 10.35 -15.30 -4.85
C ASP A 147 10.40 -13.86 -4.38
N VAL A 148 11.62 -13.35 -4.24
CA VAL A 148 11.89 -11.92 -4.17
C VAL A 148 12.68 -11.53 -5.40
N ILE A 149 12.16 -10.58 -6.18
CA ILE A 149 12.87 -10.00 -7.32
C ILE A 149 13.26 -8.58 -6.94
N LYS A 150 14.55 -8.35 -6.80
CA LYS A 150 15.06 -6.98 -6.76
C LYS A 150 15.16 -6.47 -8.20
N SER A 151 14.41 -5.43 -8.52
CA SER A 151 14.52 -4.72 -9.79
C SER A 151 15.80 -3.88 -9.77
N ASP A 152 16.95 -4.52 -10.01
CA ASP A 152 18.17 -3.77 -10.35
C ASP A 152 18.07 -3.38 -11.82
N ASN A 153 17.66 -2.15 -12.10
CA ASN A 153 17.64 -1.63 -13.45
C ASN A 153 18.94 -0.85 -13.76
N GLU A 154 19.17 -0.50 -15.02
CA GLU A 154 20.36 0.30 -15.41
C GLU A 154 20.31 1.78 -14.97
N ASP A 155 19.25 2.22 -14.28
CA ASP A 155 19.14 3.62 -13.84
C ASP A 155 20.21 3.89 -12.80
N VAL A 156 20.90 5.01 -12.96
CA VAL A 156 21.94 5.46 -12.03
C VAL A 156 21.31 5.99 -10.75
N VAL A 157 20.11 6.55 -10.86
CA VAL A 157 19.20 6.87 -9.78
C VAL A 157 17.98 5.99 -9.93
N SER A 158 18.01 4.80 -9.34
CA SER A 158 16.79 4.01 -9.10
C SER A 158 16.43 4.07 -7.63
N ASP A 159 15.13 4.09 -7.36
CA ASP A 159 14.64 3.46 -6.14
C ASP A 159 14.57 1.96 -6.49
N PRO A 160 15.33 1.08 -5.84
CA PRO A 160 15.22 -0.34 -6.11
C PRO A 160 13.84 -0.81 -5.71
N ASP A 161 13.06 -1.34 -6.66
CA ASP A 161 11.78 -1.96 -6.33
C ASP A 161 12.01 -3.44 -6.01
N TYR A 162 11.58 -3.84 -4.82
CA TYR A 162 11.43 -5.23 -4.43
C TYR A 162 10.04 -5.70 -4.84
N ILE A 163 10.01 -6.76 -5.64
CA ILE A 163 8.79 -7.47 -6.00
C ILE A 163 8.77 -8.77 -5.22
N PHE A 164 7.86 -8.86 -4.26
CA PHE A 164 7.58 -10.07 -3.49
C PHE A 164 6.49 -10.85 -4.21
N LYS A 165 6.74 -12.13 -4.48
CA LYS A 165 5.77 -13.05 -5.05
C LYS A 165 5.46 -14.14 -4.04
N PHE A 166 4.18 -14.36 -3.80
CA PHE A 166 3.67 -15.31 -2.83
C PHE A 166 3.16 -16.57 -3.55
N GLU A 167 3.08 -17.68 -2.83
CA GLU A 167 2.62 -18.98 -3.36
C GLU A 167 1.17 -18.93 -3.90
N ASP A 168 0.34 -18.05 -3.35
CA ASP A 168 -1.05 -17.81 -3.80
C ASP A 168 -1.12 -17.01 -5.12
N GLY A 169 0.02 -16.53 -5.63
CA GLY A 169 0.13 -15.72 -6.83
C GLY A 169 0.03 -14.21 -6.59
N ALA A 170 -0.13 -13.74 -5.35
CA ALA A 170 -0.10 -12.33 -5.02
C ALA A 170 1.28 -11.72 -5.32
N GLN A 171 1.28 -10.45 -5.71
CA GLN A 171 2.50 -9.70 -6.02
C GLN A 171 2.49 -8.34 -5.32
N VAL A 172 3.53 -8.08 -4.52
CA VAL A 172 3.71 -6.84 -3.78
C VAL A 172 4.95 -6.12 -4.27
N GLU A 173 4.80 -4.86 -4.69
CA GLU A 173 5.89 -4.02 -5.15
C GLU A 173 6.19 -2.92 -4.12
N LEU A 174 7.44 -2.85 -3.67
CA LEU A 174 7.89 -1.92 -2.64
C LEU A 174 9.24 -1.33 -2.99
N ALA A 175 9.37 -0.01 -2.85
CA ALA A 175 10.67 0.64 -2.91
C ALA A 175 11.63 0.12 -1.82
N ASP A 176 12.92 0.28 -2.04
CA ASP A 176 13.96 -0.15 -1.11
C ASP A 176 13.77 0.46 0.28
N GLY A 177 14.02 -0.35 1.31
CA GLY A 177 13.77 -0.02 2.70
C GLY A 177 12.30 0.01 3.13
N ASN A 178 11.31 0.16 2.22
CA ASN A 178 9.90 0.16 2.62
C ASN A 178 9.44 -1.21 3.14
N HIS A 179 10.02 -2.29 2.64
CA HIS A 179 9.79 -3.65 3.15
C HIS A 179 10.27 -3.83 4.59
N LEU A 180 11.20 -3.00 5.08
CA LEU A 180 11.64 -3.00 6.49
C LEU A 180 10.66 -2.26 7.41
N ILE A 181 9.76 -1.45 6.85
CA ILE A 181 8.74 -0.74 7.63
C ILE A 181 7.50 -1.62 7.72
N ARG A 182 7.30 -2.30 8.86
CA ARG A 182 6.21 -3.28 9.07
C ARG A 182 4.84 -2.80 8.58
N THR A 183 4.45 -1.58 8.96
CA THR A 183 3.14 -1.02 8.58
C THR A 183 2.99 -0.76 7.09
N VAL A 184 4.09 -0.49 6.38
CA VAL A 184 4.08 -0.28 4.93
C VAL A 184 4.00 -1.61 4.22
N LEU A 185 4.81 -2.60 4.63
CA LEU A 185 4.75 -3.96 4.09
C LEU A 185 3.37 -4.59 4.31
N TYR A 186 2.84 -4.53 5.53
CA TYR A 186 1.52 -5.05 5.87
C TYR A 186 0.42 -4.53 4.94
N ARG A 187 0.32 -3.20 4.79
CA ARG A 187 -0.72 -2.59 3.94
C ARG A 187 -0.59 -2.99 2.48
N ALA A 188 0.64 -3.14 2.00
CA ALA A 188 0.88 -3.55 0.62
C ALA A 188 0.47 -5.02 0.41
N VAL A 189 0.77 -5.89 1.37
CA VAL A 189 0.36 -7.29 1.39
C VAL A 189 -1.17 -7.44 1.49
N GLU A 190 -1.80 -6.80 2.48
CA GLU A 190 -3.26 -6.82 2.67
C GLU A 190 -4.00 -6.32 1.41
N SER A 191 -3.47 -5.32 0.73
CA SER A 191 -4.09 -4.79 -0.49
C SER A 191 -3.88 -5.67 -1.72
N ALA A 192 -2.88 -6.54 -1.73
CA ALA A 192 -2.51 -7.36 -2.89
C ALA A 192 -3.00 -8.80 -2.80
N SER A 193 -3.25 -9.29 -1.58
CA SER A 193 -3.78 -10.62 -1.32
C SER A 193 -5.30 -10.63 -1.38
N ASP A 194 -5.87 -11.74 -1.85
CA ASP A 194 -7.30 -12.03 -1.72
C ASP A 194 -7.64 -12.60 -0.33
N GLU A 195 -6.62 -12.95 0.47
CA GLU A 195 -6.74 -13.48 1.82
C GLU A 195 -6.88 -12.36 2.86
N HIS A 196 -7.52 -12.68 4.00
CA HIS A 196 -7.65 -11.74 5.10
C HIS A 196 -6.34 -11.68 5.91
N ILE A 197 -5.43 -10.77 5.56
CA ILE A 197 -4.16 -10.61 6.27
C ILE A 197 -4.30 -9.65 7.45
N ARG A 198 -3.81 -10.05 8.62
CA ARG A 198 -3.77 -9.20 9.82
C ARG A 198 -2.36 -8.69 10.09
N ASN A 199 -2.26 -7.51 10.71
CA ASN A 199 -0.98 -6.90 11.12
C ASN A 199 -0.39 -7.52 12.41
N GLU A 200 -0.89 -8.69 12.79
CA GLU A 200 -0.48 -9.45 13.97
C GLU A 200 0.68 -10.38 13.58
N ILE A 201 1.51 -10.71 14.56
CA ILE A 201 2.63 -11.65 14.41
C ILE A 201 2.30 -12.83 15.31
N ALA A 202 1.86 -13.96 14.75
CA ALA A 202 1.42 -15.10 15.55
C ALA A 202 2.57 -15.66 16.42
N SER A 203 3.80 -15.62 15.89
CA SER A 203 5.02 -16.01 16.64
C SER A 203 5.28 -15.16 17.90
N TYR A 204 4.61 -14.01 18.07
CA TYR A 204 4.67 -13.22 19.30
C TYR A 204 4.04 -13.95 20.49
N GLU A 205 2.94 -14.68 20.27
CA GLU A 205 2.26 -15.41 21.34
C GLU A 205 3.10 -16.59 21.83
N ALA A 206 3.79 -17.28 20.91
CA ALA A 206 4.78 -18.29 21.26
C ALA A 206 5.85 -17.74 22.22
N ALA A 207 6.30 -16.50 22.05
CA ALA A 207 7.30 -15.88 22.94
C ALA A 207 6.78 -15.60 24.36
N LYS A 208 5.49 -15.31 24.53
CA LYS A 208 4.90 -14.98 25.85
C LYS A 208 4.72 -16.20 26.74
N GLU A 209 4.49 -17.36 26.14
CA GLU A 209 4.18 -18.59 26.89
C GLU A 209 5.43 -19.35 27.34
N ILE A 210 6.58 -19.08 26.73
CA ILE A 210 7.82 -19.78 27.01
C ILE A 210 8.52 -19.12 28.20
N ASP A 211 9.01 -19.97 29.12
CA ASP A 211 9.80 -19.53 30.27
C ASP A 211 11.14 -18.94 29.81
N VAL A 212 11.34 -17.65 30.11
CA VAL A 212 12.47 -16.84 29.64
C VAL A 212 13.72 -16.95 30.51
N ASP A 213 13.64 -17.66 31.65
CA ASP A 213 14.76 -17.83 32.60
C ASP A 213 15.83 -18.84 32.11
N ASP A 214 15.56 -19.59 31.04
CA ASP A 214 16.49 -20.54 30.40
C ASP A 214 16.60 -20.25 28.89
N SER A 215 17.64 -19.50 28.50
CA SER A 215 17.89 -19.09 27.11
C SER A 215 17.97 -20.25 26.11
N GLU A 216 18.61 -21.37 26.47
CA GLU A 216 18.77 -22.50 25.55
C GLU A 216 17.43 -23.23 25.35
N LYS A 217 16.64 -23.33 26.42
CA LYS A 217 15.27 -23.86 26.35
C LYS A 217 14.36 -22.91 25.57
N PHE A 218 14.48 -21.61 25.81
CA PHE A 218 13.70 -20.57 25.13
C PHE A 218 13.90 -20.64 23.61
N GLU A 219 15.14 -20.58 23.13
CA GLU A 219 15.45 -20.64 21.69
C GLU A 219 14.91 -21.93 21.05
N ARG A 220 15.05 -23.06 21.74
CA ARG A 220 14.56 -24.36 21.24
C ARG A 220 13.04 -24.43 21.20
N GLU A 221 12.34 -24.02 22.25
CA GLU A 221 10.88 -24.07 22.29
C GLU A 221 10.26 -23.03 21.36
N TYR A 222 10.89 -21.86 21.25
CA TYR A 222 10.45 -20.79 20.39
C TYR A 222 10.61 -21.15 18.91
N SER A 223 11.75 -21.74 18.52
CA SER A 223 11.94 -22.24 17.15
C SER A 223 11.03 -23.40 16.76
N TRP A 224 10.47 -24.12 17.75
CA TRP A 224 9.51 -25.19 17.49
C TRP A 224 8.06 -24.67 17.39
N ARG A 225 7.75 -23.55 18.04
CA ARG A 225 6.40 -22.98 18.12
C ARG A 225 6.18 -21.75 17.23
N SER A 226 7.23 -21.11 16.71
CA SER A 226 7.08 -19.94 15.83
C SER A 226 6.92 -20.39 14.38
N ASN A 227 6.26 -19.55 13.58
CA ASN A 227 6.04 -19.80 12.15
C ASN A 227 7.32 -19.58 11.31
N GLY A 228 8.35 -18.95 11.89
CA GLY A 228 9.63 -18.72 11.22
C GLY A 228 10.61 -19.87 11.40
N PRO A 229 11.58 -20.07 10.48
CA PRO A 229 12.67 -20.99 10.73
C PRO A 229 13.43 -20.60 12.00
N ALA A 230 14.06 -21.55 12.69
CA ALA A 230 14.85 -21.30 13.91
C ALA A 230 15.89 -20.16 13.80
N THR A 231 16.27 -19.80 12.58
CA THR A 231 17.21 -18.72 12.24
C THR A 231 16.56 -17.32 12.16
N ARG A 232 15.23 -17.21 12.09
CA ARG A 232 14.43 -15.97 11.93
C ARG A 232 13.34 -15.88 13.00
N PRO A 233 13.61 -15.25 14.15
CA PRO A 233 12.65 -15.21 15.24
C PRO A 233 11.70 -14.00 15.14
N TRP A 234 10.49 -14.22 14.61
CA TRP A 234 9.48 -13.20 14.38
C TRP A 234 8.94 -12.53 15.67
N GLY A 235 8.93 -11.21 15.71
CA GLY A 235 8.23 -10.49 16.77
C GLY A 235 8.92 -10.52 18.15
N LEU A 236 10.19 -10.92 18.24
CA LEU A 236 10.96 -10.79 19.49
C LEU A 236 11.36 -9.33 19.81
N ASP A 237 10.98 -8.37 18.97
CA ASP A 237 11.26 -6.95 19.18
C ASP A 237 10.72 -6.47 20.53
N GLY A 238 11.63 -6.21 21.48
CA GLY A 238 11.27 -5.65 22.78
C GLY A 238 10.52 -6.60 23.72
N VAL A 239 10.46 -7.90 23.43
CA VAL A 239 9.89 -8.92 24.33
C VAL A 239 10.75 -9.12 25.58
N LEU A 240 12.07 -8.97 25.45
CA LEU A 240 13.02 -9.03 26.56
C LEU A 240 14.09 -7.96 26.34
N ASP A 241 14.43 -7.18 27.36
CA ASP A 241 15.48 -6.14 27.28
C ASP A 241 16.87 -6.69 26.85
N GLU A 242 17.06 -8.01 26.97
CA GLU A 242 18.26 -8.74 26.53
C GLU A 242 18.16 -9.38 25.14
N TYR A 243 16.96 -9.49 24.55
CA TYR A 243 16.77 -10.10 23.23
C TYR A 243 16.53 -9.06 22.12
N LYS A 244 16.90 -9.46 20.91
CA LYS A 244 17.12 -8.66 19.70
C LYS A 244 16.17 -7.46 19.54
N LYS A 245 16.74 -6.25 19.52
CA LYS A 245 16.02 -4.98 19.31
C LYS A 245 15.52 -4.74 17.88
N ASP A 246 15.97 -5.54 16.93
CA ASP A 246 15.71 -5.39 15.49
C ASP A 246 15.32 -6.74 14.83
N ALA A 247 14.62 -7.60 15.58
CA ALA A 247 14.20 -8.93 15.12
C ALA A 247 13.38 -8.86 13.83
N TRP A 248 12.49 -7.88 13.67
CA TRP A 248 11.75 -7.65 12.42
C TRP A 248 12.69 -7.43 11.22
N ASN A 249 13.62 -6.47 11.34
CA ASN A 249 14.53 -6.13 10.25
C ASN A 249 15.43 -7.31 9.89
N GLU A 250 15.90 -8.07 10.89
CA GLU A 250 16.68 -9.28 10.68
C GLU A 250 15.87 -10.34 9.92
N CYS A 251 14.62 -10.62 10.34
CA CYS A 251 13.76 -11.62 9.71
C CYS A 251 13.47 -11.27 8.25
N ILE A 252 13.05 -10.03 7.98
CA ILE A 252 12.77 -9.57 6.60
C ILE A 252 14.03 -9.58 5.74
N THR A 253 15.17 -9.15 6.28
CA THR A 253 16.43 -9.15 5.52
C THR A 253 16.86 -10.56 5.15
N ASP A 254 16.76 -11.52 6.09
CA ASP A 254 17.10 -12.92 5.83
C ASP A 254 16.13 -13.56 4.82
N LEU A 255 14.82 -13.28 4.94
CA LEU A 255 13.79 -13.73 4.00
C LEU A 255 14.03 -13.19 2.58
N VAL A 256 14.31 -11.89 2.46
CA VAL A 256 14.70 -11.28 1.18
C VAL A 256 15.93 -11.98 0.60
N GLN A 257 16.95 -12.26 1.42
CA GLN A 257 18.18 -12.90 0.95
C GLN A 257 17.98 -14.36 0.54
N SER A 258 17.14 -15.12 1.24
CA SER A 258 16.88 -16.54 0.95
C SER A 258 16.07 -16.74 -0.32
N HIS A 259 15.14 -15.81 -0.62
CA HIS A 259 14.24 -15.88 -1.78
C HIS A 259 14.66 -14.99 -2.95
N LEU A 260 15.79 -14.25 -2.85
CA LEU A 260 16.24 -13.34 -3.91
C LEU A 260 16.60 -14.11 -5.20
N LYS A 261 15.73 -14.03 -6.21
CA LYS A 261 16.09 -14.39 -7.58
C LYS A 261 16.97 -13.28 -8.16
N LYS A 262 18.10 -13.69 -8.77
CA LYS A 262 19.04 -12.76 -9.43
C LYS A 262 18.27 -11.80 -10.32
N SER A 263 18.40 -10.50 -10.04
CA SER A 263 17.86 -9.42 -10.86
C SER A 263 18.18 -9.66 -12.33
N THR A 264 17.16 -9.56 -13.17
CA THR A 264 17.40 -9.33 -14.60
C THR A 264 17.70 -7.85 -14.74
N ARG A 265 18.98 -7.52 -14.98
CA ARG A 265 19.44 -6.15 -15.22
C ARG A 265 18.86 -5.62 -16.53
N GLY A 266 17.60 -5.22 -16.50
CA GLY A 266 16.90 -4.57 -17.60
C GLY A 266 17.20 -3.08 -17.65
N PRO A 267 17.03 -2.42 -18.80
CA PRO A 267 17.08 -0.96 -18.84
C PRO A 267 15.91 -0.41 -18.02
N GLY A 268 16.17 0.44 -17.02
CA GLY A 268 15.12 1.11 -16.27
C GLY A 268 14.47 2.22 -17.10
N PRO A 269 13.34 2.78 -16.63
CA PRO A 269 12.62 3.80 -17.37
C PRO A 269 13.46 5.08 -17.58
N ARG A 270 14.29 5.48 -16.61
CA ARG A 270 15.16 6.67 -16.75
C ARG A 270 16.31 6.43 -17.72
N SER A 271 16.91 5.24 -17.68
CA SER A 271 17.91 4.77 -18.64
C SER A 271 17.36 4.65 -20.04
N SER A 272 16.13 4.19 -20.18
CA SER A 272 15.45 4.03 -21.47
C SER A 272 15.14 5.40 -22.08
N ALA A 273 14.62 6.34 -21.27
CA ALA A 273 14.45 7.73 -21.68
C ALA A 273 15.77 8.38 -22.08
N TRP A 274 16.85 8.19 -21.30
CA TRP A 274 18.18 8.66 -21.68
C TRP A 274 18.67 8.03 -22.98
N LYS A 275 18.53 6.71 -23.16
CA LYS A 275 18.91 6.02 -24.40
C LYS A 275 18.15 6.58 -25.61
N ARG A 276 16.87 6.92 -25.45
CA ARG A 276 16.04 7.54 -26.50
C ARG A 276 16.53 8.94 -26.87
N VAL A 277 16.86 9.78 -25.89
CA VAL A 277 17.47 11.10 -26.13
C VAL A 277 18.83 10.97 -26.82
N ARG A 278 19.68 10.06 -26.35
CA ARG A 278 20.98 9.77 -26.98
C ARG A 278 20.82 9.27 -28.42
N GLN A 279 19.84 8.42 -28.69
CA GLN A 279 19.54 7.97 -30.05
C GLN A 279 19.15 9.15 -30.95
N ASN A 280 18.41 10.14 -30.44
CA ASN A 280 18.13 11.35 -31.22
C ASN A 280 19.42 12.11 -31.58
N ILE A 281 20.38 12.23 -30.65
CA ILE A 281 21.68 12.88 -30.92
C ILE A 281 22.48 12.09 -31.96
N VAL A 282 22.53 10.75 -31.85
CA VAL A 282 23.35 9.92 -32.74
C VAL A 282 22.76 9.80 -34.14
N GLN A 283 21.44 9.62 -34.26
CA GLN A 283 20.79 9.24 -35.52
C GLN A 283 20.42 10.44 -36.39
N ASN A 284 20.32 11.63 -35.82
CA ASN A 284 20.02 12.86 -36.56
C ASN A 284 21.30 13.69 -36.70
N PRO A 285 21.38 14.58 -37.71
CA PRO A 285 22.48 15.54 -37.79
C PRO A 285 22.53 16.42 -36.53
N ALA A 286 23.68 17.01 -36.23
CA ALA A 286 23.75 18.21 -35.41
C ALA A 286 23.95 19.44 -36.30
N ALA A 287 23.20 20.51 -36.04
CA ALA A 287 23.31 21.75 -36.79
C ALA A 287 24.07 22.82 -36.01
N THR A 288 24.75 23.73 -36.71
CA THR A 288 25.31 24.97 -36.11
C THR A 288 24.31 26.12 -36.09
N ASP A 289 23.13 25.95 -36.68
CA ASP A 289 22.01 26.89 -36.59
C ASP A 289 20.90 26.38 -35.64
N LYS A 290 20.80 26.96 -34.43
CA LYS A 290 19.77 26.65 -33.43
C LYS A 290 18.34 26.75 -33.98
N GLN A 291 18.07 27.73 -34.84
CA GLN A 291 16.72 27.97 -35.34
C GLN A 291 16.23 26.81 -36.21
N SER A 292 17.13 26.23 -37.02
CA SER A 292 16.79 25.06 -37.85
C SER A 292 16.39 23.84 -37.01
N VAL A 293 17.08 23.60 -35.88
CA VAL A 293 16.79 22.49 -34.95
C VAL A 293 15.41 22.65 -34.31
N THR A 294 15.09 23.87 -33.83
CA THR A 294 13.76 24.19 -33.29
C THR A 294 12.66 24.02 -34.35
N THR A 295 12.92 24.39 -35.60
CA THR A 295 11.94 24.34 -36.69
C THR A 295 11.62 22.90 -37.10
N VAL A 296 12.63 22.04 -37.16
CA VAL A 296 12.46 20.61 -37.50
C VAL A 296 11.95 19.80 -36.29
N GLY A 297 12.27 20.23 -35.06
CA GLY A 297 11.85 19.57 -33.84
C GLY A 297 12.59 18.25 -33.52
N LYS A 298 13.66 17.95 -34.26
CA LYS A 298 14.51 16.75 -34.09
C LYS A 298 15.99 17.12 -34.19
N GLY A 299 16.86 16.21 -33.75
CA GLY A 299 18.32 16.41 -33.74
C GLY A 299 18.81 17.33 -32.63
N SER A 300 20.01 17.89 -32.79
CA SER A 300 20.65 18.76 -31.81
C SER A 300 21.34 19.96 -32.46
N TYR A 301 21.50 21.04 -31.69
CA TYR A 301 22.47 22.08 -32.01
C TYR A 301 23.82 21.70 -31.40
N TYR A 302 24.92 21.86 -32.15
CA TYR A 302 26.27 21.68 -31.62
C TYR A 302 26.90 23.02 -31.29
N ASP A 303 27.23 23.22 -30.02
CA ASP A 303 27.95 24.39 -29.55
C ASP A 303 29.44 24.10 -29.51
N GLU A 304 30.18 24.60 -30.51
CA GLU A 304 31.64 24.42 -30.59
C GLU A 304 32.38 25.13 -29.45
N GLU A 305 31.85 26.23 -28.89
CA GLU A 305 32.54 27.00 -27.86
C GLU A 305 32.58 26.25 -26.52
N HIS A 306 31.48 25.57 -26.19
CA HIS A 306 31.32 24.84 -24.92
C HIS A 306 31.47 23.33 -25.08
N GLU A 307 31.66 22.83 -26.31
CA GLU A 307 31.67 21.41 -26.66
C GLU A 307 30.39 20.69 -26.19
N GLU A 308 29.21 21.18 -26.62
CA GLU A 308 27.92 20.68 -26.12
C GLU A 308 26.92 20.34 -27.23
N PHE A 309 26.05 19.37 -26.95
CA PHE A 309 24.84 19.13 -27.72
C PHE A 309 23.61 19.71 -27.02
N TRP A 310 22.87 20.54 -27.74
CA TRP A 310 21.66 21.18 -27.24
C TRP A 310 20.45 20.56 -27.93
N VAL A 311 19.64 19.83 -27.16
CA VAL A 311 18.47 19.10 -27.66
C VAL A 311 17.18 19.86 -27.32
N PRO A 312 16.26 20.07 -28.27
CA PRO A 312 14.98 20.72 -27.97
C PRO A 312 14.18 19.98 -26.91
N ASN A 313 13.47 20.73 -26.05
CA ASN A 313 12.67 20.16 -24.97
C ASN A 313 11.61 19.14 -25.44
N GLY A 314 11.04 19.32 -26.64
CA GLY A 314 10.06 18.38 -27.20
C GLY A 314 10.58 16.94 -27.24
N VAL A 315 11.79 16.74 -27.79
CA VAL A 315 12.44 15.41 -27.87
C VAL A 315 12.59 14.76 -26.50
N VAL A 316 12.93 15.55 -25.47
CA VAL A 316 13.13 15.03 -24.11
C VAL A 316 11.80 14.72 -23.44
N MET A 317 10.79 15.56 -23.62
CA MET A 317 9.46 15.31 -23.09
C MET A 317 8.81 14.09 -23.74
N ASP A 318 8.95 13.92 -25.05
CA ASP A 318 8.47 12.74 -25.78
C ASP A 318 9.11 11.46 -25.22
N ALA A 319 10.42 11.49 -24.92
CA ALA A 319 11.10 10.36 -24.30
C ALA A 319 10.62 10.10 -22.86
N CYS A 320 10.39 11.15 -22.06
CA CYS A 320 9.83 10.99 -20.73
C CYS A 320 8.42 10.40 -20.76
N GLU A 321 7.57 10.87 -21.68
CA GLU A 321 6.20 10.38 -21.88
C GLU A 321 6.20 8.92 -22.34
N GLU A 322 7.07 8.55 -23.29
CA GLU A 322 7.22 7.19 -23.81
C GLU A 322 7.51 6.17 -22.69
N PHE A 323 8.27 6.56 -21.67
CA PHE A 323 8.67 5.69 -20.55
C PHE A 323 8.00 6.03 -19.21
N GLY A 324 6.98 6.90 -19.21
CA GLY A 324 6.16 7.20 -18.04
C GLY A 324 6.90 7.85 -16.87
N ILE A 325 7.93 8.66 -17.12
CA ILE A 325 8.70 9.37 -16.08
C ILE A 325 8.48 10.88 -16.12
N GLU A 326 8.70 11.54 -14.99
CA GLU A 326 8.72 13.00 -14.94
C GLU A 326 10.08 13.55 -15.41
N SER A 327 10.08 14.74 -16.01
CA SER A 327 11.31 15.40 -16.46
C SER A 327 12.33 15.59 -15.33
N ASN A 328 11.89 15.86 -14.09
CA ASN A 328 12.78 16.00 -12.95
C ASN A 328 13.52 14.69 -12.62
N GLN A 329 12.86 13.55 -12.76
CA GLN A 329 13.47 12.24 -12.55
C GLN A 329 14.60 11.99 -13.57
N LEU A 330 14.39 12.40 -14.83
CA LEU A 330 15.44 12.36 -15.85
C LEU A 330 16.58 13.35 -15.56
N VAL A 331 16.30 14.56 -15.05
CA VAL A 331 17.36 15.51 -14.63
C VAL A 331 18.27 14.87 -13.58
N HIS A 332 17.70 14.21 -12.57
CA HIS A 332 18.49 13.52 -11.54
C HIS A 332 19.37 12.43 -12.13
N GLU A 333 18.80 11.59 -13.00
CA GLU A 333 19.53 10.53 -13.69
C GLU A 333 20.72 11.06 -14.51
N LEU A 334 20.51 12.14 -15.28
CA LEU A 334 21.54 12.71 -16.14
C LEU A 334 22.67 13.39 -15.34
N HIS A 335 22.33 14.05 -14.23
CA HIS A 335 23.31 14.65 -13.32
C HIS A 335 24.22 13.58 -12.70
N GLU A 336 23.65 12.48 -12.18
CA GLU A 336 24.46 11.40 -11.61
C GLU A 336 25.25 10.63 -12.68
N ARG A 337 24.77 10.62 -13.93
CA ARG A 337 25.54 10.11 -15.07
C ARG A 337 26.70 11.01 -15.48
N GLY A 338 26.74 12.27 -15.05
CA GLY A 338 27.74 13.27 -15.43
C GLY A 338 27.65 13.73 -16.88
N VAL A 339 26.48 13.60 -17.53
CA VAL A 339 26.32 13.90 -18.98
C VAL A 339 25.76 15.29 -19.26
N VAL A 340 25.36 16.02 -18.21
CA VAL A 340 24.81 17.38 -18.31
C VAL A 340 25.96 18.38 -18.31
N SER A 341 25.78 19.49 -19.02
CA SER A 341 26.72 20.62 -18.99
C SER A 341 27.06 21.09 -17.57
N ASP A 342 28.35 21.22 -17.28
CA ASP A 342 28.88 21.79 -16.03
C ASP A 342 28.60 23.29 -15.88
N GLU A 343 28.21 23.97 -16.96
CA GLU A 343 27.90 25.40 -16.94
C GLU A 343 26.51 25.71 -16.37
N LEU A 344 25.64 24.70 -16.28
CA LEU A 344 24.33 24.86 -15.67
C LEU A 344 24.46 24.79 -14.15
N ALA A 345 24.20 25.91 -13.47
CA ALA A 345 24.22 25.97 -12.03
C ALA A 345 23.08 25.16 -11.39
N GLY A 346 23.40 24.31 -10.42
CA GLY A 346 22.45 23.48 -9.67
C GLY A 346 22.03 22.22 -10.41
N ARG A 347 21.00 21.51 -9.91
CA ARG A 347 20.42 20.33 -10.57
C ARG A 347 19.47 20.75 -11.69
N VAL A 348 20.03 21.36 -12.73
CA VAL A 348 19.30 21.80 -13.94
C VAL A 348 19.97 21.17 -15.15
N ALA A 349 19.18 20.67 -16.10
CA ALA A 349 19.70 20.12 -17.36
C ALA A 349 19.23 20.88 -18.60
N SER A 350 18.39 21.92 -18.41
CA SER A 350 17.81 22.69 -19.50
C SER A 350 17.73 24.19 -19.24
N TYR A 351 17.78 24.97 -20.32
CA TYR A 351 17.76 26.42 -20.29
C TYR A 351 16.80 26.98 -21.36
N PRO A 352 15.97 28.00 -21.05
CA PRO A 352 15.14 28.68 -22.05
C PRO A 352 15.99 29.60 -22.92
N ASP A 353 16.01 29.38 -24.24
CA ASP A 353 16.73 30.21 -25.20
C ASP A 353 15.76 31.12 -25.97
N SER A 354 15.91 32.43 -25.78
CA SER A 354 15.10 33.48 -26.42
C SER A 354 15.66 33.97 -27.76
N SER A 355 16.81 33.45 -28.19
CA SER A 355 17.41 33.77 -29.50
C SER A 355 16.72 33.05 -30.67
N VAL A 356 15.95 32.00 -30.38
CA VAL A 356 15.14 31.25 -31.35
C VAL A 356 13.65 31.62 -31.26
N ARG A 357 12.91 31.39 -32.35
CA ARG A 357 11.46 31.61 -32.43
C ARG A 357 10.72 30.36 -32.91
N PRO A 358 9.72 29.87 -32.15
CA PRO A 358 9.31 30.33 -30.82
C PRO A 358 10.42 30.11 -29.77
N GLU A 359 10.36 30.86 -28.67
CA GLU A 359 11.26 30.66 -27.52
C GLU A 359 11.22 29.19 -27.11
N THR A 360 12.38 28.55 -27.08
CA THR A 360 12.49 27.11 -26.90
C THR A 360 13.46 26.80 -25.78
N ARG A 361 13.10 25.83 -24.95
CA ARG A 361 13.99 25.30 -23.93
C ARG A 361 14.88 24.22 -24.55
N PHE A 362 16.17 24.32 -24.32
CA PHE A 362 17.15 23.32 -24.76
C PHE A 362 17.72 22.58 -23.56
N TRP A 363 17.88 21.27 -23.69
CA TRP A 363 18.64 20.44 -22.78
C TRP A 363 20.09 20.37 -23.25
N ARG A 364 21.05 20.64 -22.36
CA ARG A 364 22.47 20.77 -22.69
C ARG A 364 23.24 19.54 -22.20
N PHE A 365 23.92 18.87 -23.12
CA PHE A 365 24.71 17.67 -22.85
C PHE A 365 26.18 17.92 -23.20
N ASP A 366 27.10 17.47 -22.35
CA ASP A 366 28.54 17.53 -22.59
C ASP A 366 28.92 16.58 -23.75
N ALA A 367 29.35 17.15 -24.88
CA ALA A 367 29.72 16.37 -26.07
C ALA A 367 31.05 15.63 -25.91
N SER A 368 31.87 16.02 -24.94
CA SER A 368 33.15 15.36 -24.63
C SER A 368 32.96 14.09 -23.77
N HIS A 369 31.81 13.95 -23.12
CA HIS A 369 31.52 12.82 -22.23
C HIS A 369 31.30 11.52 -23.02
N GLU A 370 31.98 10.43 -22.63
CA GLU A 370 31.99 9.14 -23.37
C GLU A 370 30.60 8.52 -23.63
N LYS A 371 29.63 8.82 -22.76
CA LYS A 371 28.24 8.34 -22.85
C LYS A 371 27.35 9.20 -23.77
N VAL A 372 27.82 10.38 -24.19
CA VAL A 372 27.15 11.30 -25.12
C VAL A 372 27.83 11.17 -26.47
N GLN A 373 27.47 10.13 -27.22
CA GLN A 373 28.02 9.90 -28.55
C GLN A 373 27.49 10.97 -29.51
N GLY A 374 28.40 11.59 -30.27
CA GLY A 374 28.04 12.58 -31.28
C GLY A 374 27.26 12.01 -32.47
N PRO A 375 26.66 12.90 -33.28
CA PRO A 375 25.90 12.54 -34.48
C PRO A 375 26.80 11.93 -35.55
N VAL A 376 26.18 11.26 -36.53
CA VAL A 376 26.86 10.80 -37.75
C VAL A 376 27.28 11.96 -38.65
N GLU A 377 26.56 13.09 -38.60
CA GLU A 377 26.77 14.22 -39.50
C GLU A 377 26.62 15.57 -38.76
N TYR A 378 27.47 16.54 -39.13
CA TYR A 378 27.35 17.95 -38.72
C TYR A 378 26.98 18.79 -39.94
N VAL A 379 25.92 19.58 -39.83
CA VAL A 379 25.38 20.40 -40.92
C VAL A 379 25.31 21.88 -40.50
N GLU A 380 25.30 22.79 -41.46
CA GLU A 380 25.13 24.22 -41.15
C GLU A 380 23.69 24.52 -40.69
N SER A 381 22.70 23.89 -41.33
CA SER A 381 21.28 24.05 -41.03
C SER A 381 20.53 22.77 -41.34
N MET A 382 19.59 22.38 -40.48
CA MET A 382 18.72 21.23 -40.72
C MET A 382 17.69 21.53 -41.80
N THR A 383 17.50 20.59 -42.70
CA THR A 383 16.40 20.63 -43.67
C THR A 383 15.39 19.55 -43.33
N GLY A 384 14.16 19.98 -43.07
CA GLY A 384 13.03 19.09 -42.82
C GLY A 384 11.75 19.85 -43.08
N THR A 385 10.86 19.27 -43.86
CA THR A 385 9.44 19.64 -43.86
C THR A 385 8.87 19.19 -42.51
N SER A 386 8.18 20.10 -41.82
CA SER A 386 7.36 19.79 -40.65
C SER A 386 6.16 18.94 -41.09
N ASP A 387 6.39 17.66 -41.38
CA ASP A 387 5.32 16.69 -41.63
C ASP A 387 5.35 15.61 -40.54
N ASP A 388 4.19 15.40 -39.94
CA ASP A 388 3.84 14.42 -38.92
C ASP A 388 4.13 12.97 -39.37
N GLU A 389 5.38 12.54 -39.30
CA GLU A 389 5.76 11.13 -39.52
C GLU A 389 6.57 10.60 -38.33
N PHE A 390 5.91 10.54 -37.17
CA PHE A 390 6.13 9.44 -36.23
C PHE A 390 4.90 8.56 -36.32
N GLY A 391 5.04 7.46 -37.06
CA GLY A 391 4.01 6.46 -37.21
C GLY A 391 3.57 5.94 -35.85
N SER A 392 2.27 6.08 -35.59
CA SER A 392 1.52 5.21 -34.69
C SER A 392 1.74 3.76 -35.11
N THR A 393 2.78 3.11 -34.57
CA THR A 393 2.81 1.65 -34.45
C THR A 393 1.95 1.24 -33.26
N SER A 394 0.64 1.50 -33.37
CA SER A 394 -0.36 0.70 -32.69
C SER A 394 -0.39 -0.67 -33.37
N GLY A 395 0.62 -1.49 -33.09
CA GLY A 395 0.62 -2.91 -33.39
C GLY A 395 -0.37 -3.61 -32.48
N ARG A 396 -1.67 -3.42 -32.74
CA ARG A 396 -2.72 -4.26 -32.17
C ARG A 396 -2.60 -5.61 -32.88
N GLU A 397 -1.92 -6.56 -32.25
CA GLU A 397 -1.97 -7.96 -32.65
C GLU A 397 -3.43 -8.44 -32.55
N THR A 398 -4.13 -8.41 -33.68
CA THR A 398 -5.36 -9.17 -33.84
C THR A 398 -4.96 -10.61 -34.07
N TYR A 399 -5.09 -11.44 -33.03
CA TYR A 399 -5.22 -12.89 -33.17
C TYR A 399 -6.48 -13.18 -34.01
N GLY A 400 -6.29 -13.32 -35.31
CA GLY A 400 -7.27 -13.87 -36.23
C GLY A 400 -6.97 -15.34 -36.46
N GLY A 401 -7.80 -16.22 -35.92
CA GLY A 401 -7.78 -17.63 -36.23
C GLY A 401 -8.22 -17.91 -37.67
N GLU A 402 -7.65 -18.96 -38.25
CA GLU A 402 -8.18 -19.70 -39.40
C GLU A 402 -8.11 -21.18 -38.97
N ALA A 403 -9.25 -21.85 -38.82
CA ALA A 403 -10.05 -22.54 -39.85
C ALA A 403 -9.52 -23.95 -40.14
#